data_AF-A0A2M8P464-F1
#
_entry.id   AF-A0A2M8P464-F1
#
_cell.length_a   1.000
_cell.length_b   1.000
_cell.length_c   1.000
_cell.angle_alpha   90.00
_cell.angle_beta   90.00
_cell.angle_gamma   90.00
#
_symmetry.space_group_name_H-M   'P 1'
#
loop_
_entity.id
_entity.type
_entity.pdbx_description
1 polymer ?
#
loop_
_entity_poly.entity_id
_entity_poly.type
_entity_poly.pdbx_seq_one_letter_code
_entity_poly.pdbx_strand_id
1 'polypeptide(L)' 'MMSGSLHVLVTTVGAGSRKDEVTYSSAKYQFDTEQPREGKFFSILLHDFLKEKGKPVQQAVVLLTKGAKEHPNW' A
#
# COMPACT_ATOMS: atom_id res chain seq x y z
N MET A 1 -29.53 2.14 -15.87
CA MET A 1 -28.08 2.42 -15.85
C MET A 1 -27.46 1.51 -14.80
N MET A 2 -26.49 0.66 -15.13
CA MET A 2 -25.78 -0.12 -14.12
C MET A 2 -24.88 0.83 -13.34
N SER A 3 -25.17 1.02 -12.05
CA SER A 3 -24.28 1.69 -11.10
C SER A 3 -23.06 0.80 -10.89
N GLY A 4 -21.96 1.07 -11.58
CA GLY A 4 -20.68 0.41 -11.32
C GLY A 4 -20.07 0.94 -10.03
N SER A 5 -19.66 0.07 -9.12
CA SER A 5 -18.86 0.43 -7.95
C SER A 5 -17.38 0.51 -8.33
N LEU A 6 -16.78 1.68 -8.10
CA LEU A 6 -15.34 1.92 -8.27
C LEU A 6 -14.63 1.80 -6.92
N HIS A 7 -13.59 0.96 -6.86
CA HIS A 7 -12.73 0.81 -5.70
C HIS A 7 -11.37 1.48 -5.97
N VAL A 8 -11.06 2.49 -5.16
CA VAL A 8 -9.77 3.21 -5.20
C VAL A 8 -9.03 2.92 -3.91
N LEU A 9 -7.77 2.50 -4.01
CA LEU A 9 -6.88 2.33 -2.85
C LEU A 9 -6.02 3.58 -2.70
N VAL A 10 -6.22 4.33 -1.63
CA VAL A 10 -5.39 5.50 -1.31
C VAL A 10 -4.48 5.14 -0.14
N THR A 11 -3.17 5.31 -0.32
CA THR A 11 -2.18 5.05 0.73
C THR A 11 -1.29 6.26 0.93
N THR A 12 -1.19 6.75 2.15
CA THR A 12 -0.20 7.77 2.54
C THR A 12 1.10 7.10 2.95
N VAL A 13 2.21 7.58 2.42
CA VAL A 13 3.53 7.04 2.75
C VAL A 13 4.40 8.13 3.36
N GLY A 14 4.86 7.85 4.59
CA GLY A 14 5.77 8.70 5.34
C GLY A 14 7.21 8.57 4.85
N ALA A 15 8.09 9.46 5.32
CA ALA A 15 9.53 9.26 5.14
C ALA A 15 9.96 7.97 5.86
N GLY A 16 10.41 6.98 5.09
CA GLY A 16 11.22 5.89 5.65
C GLY A 16 12.47 6.54 6.23
N SER A 17 12.66 6.39 7.54
CA SER A 17 13.69 7.07 8.33
C SER A 17 15.12 7.04 7.75
N ARG A 18 15.81 8.18 7.97
CA ARG A 18 17.23 8.56 7.73
C ARG A 18 17.58 8.94 6.29
N LYS A 19 18.39 10.01 6.18
CA LYS A 19 18.81 10.72 4.95
C LYS A 19 19.40 9.81 3.85
N ASP A 20 19.70 8.56 4.18
CA ASP A 20 20.50 7.66 3.35
C ASP A 20 19.81 6.31 3.05
N GLU A 21 18.60 6.02 3.56
CA GLU A 21 17.98 4.69 3.39
C GLU A 21 16.43 4.68 3.48
N VAL A 22 15.74 4.05 2.53
CA VAL A 22 14.29 3.80 2.65
C VAL A 22 14.07 2.61 3.59
N THR A 23 13.78 2.89 4.86
CA THR A 23 13.74 1.92 5.98
C THR A 23 12.37 1.28 6.24
N TYR A 24 11.62 0.90 5.20
CA TYR A 24 10.46 0.01 5.43
C TYR A 24 10.94 -1.43 5.61
N SER A 25 10.98 -1.88 6.87
CA SER A 25 11.25 -3.26 7.22
C SER A 25 10.14 -4.18 6.69
N SER A 26 10.52 -5.42 6.32
CA SER A 26 9.54 -6.46 6.05
C SER A 26 8.70 -6.71 7.30
N ALA A 27 7.38 -6.83 7.14
CA ALA A 27 6.45 -7.15 8.21
C ALA A 27 5.42 -8.19 7.75
N LYS A 28 4.84 -8.91 8.72
CA LYS A 28 3.73 -9.84 8.48
C LYS A 28 2.42 -9.10 8.69
N TYR A 29 1.60 -9.04 7.65
CA TYR A 29 0.29 -8.40 7.64
C TYR A 29 -0.79 -9.48 7.62
N GLN A 30 -1.71 -9.41 8.59
CA GLN A 30 -2.85 -10.28 8.66
C GLN A 30 -4.08 -9.54 8.15
N PHE A 31 -4.76 -10.12 7.16
CA PHE A 31 -6.04 -9.64 6.65
C PHE A 31 -7.12 -10.65 7.07
N ASP A 32 -8.11 -10.19 7.83
CA ASP A 32 -9.15 -11.03 8.42
C ASP A 32 -8.56 -12.25 9.18
N THR A 33 -9.03 -13.45 8.85
CA THR A 33 -8.60 -14.72 9.44
C THR A 33 -7.63 -15.50 8.53
N GLU A 34 -7.02 -14.87 7.53
CA GLU A 34 -6.10 -15.55 6.60
C GLU A 34 -4.68 -15.71 7.15
N GLN A 35 -3.92 -16.63 6.53
CA GLN A 35 -2.47 -16.74 6.73
C GLN A 35 -1.81 -15.37 6.53
N PRO A 36 -0.98 -14.90 7.48
CA PRO A 36 -0.30 -13.62 7.35
C PRO A 36 0.58 -13.56 6.10
N ARG A 37 0.54 -12.43 5.41
CA ARG A 37 1.35 -12.15 4.21
C ARG A 37 2.56 -11.32 4.60
N GLU A 38 3.73 -11.70 4.14
CA GLU A 38 4.96 -10.95 4.42
C GLU A 38 5.28 -9.97 3.28
N GLY A 39 5.66 -8.74 3.63
CA GLY A 39 6.14 -7.75 2.66
C GLY A 39 6.53 -6.43 3.29
N LYS A 40 7.10 -5.53 2.47
CA LYS A 40 7.52 -4.19 2.91
C LYS A 40 6.41 -3.15 2.85
N PHE A 41 5.57 -3.21 1.82
CA PHE A 41 4.51 -2.23 1.58
C PHE A 41 3.14 -2.85 1.77
N PHE A 42 2.45 -2.42 2.82
CA PHE A 42 1.07 -2.84 3.13
C PHE A 42 0.11 -2.67 1.94
N SER A 43 0.22 -1.57 1.19
CA SER A 43 -0.70 -1.24 0.10
C SER A 43 -0.66 -2.24 -1.05
N ILE A 44 0.50 -2.85 -1.32
CA ILE A 44 0.65 -3.89 -2.34
C ILE A 44 -0.07 -5.16 -1.89
N LEU A 45 0.19 -5.59 -0.65
CA LEU A 45 -0.44 -6.79 -0.09
C LEU A 45 -1.96 -6.65 0.02
N LEU A 46 -2.45 -5.46 0.40
CA LEU A 46 -3.88 -5.17 0.48
C LEU A 46 -4.53 -5.16 -0.91
N HIS A 47 -3.86 -4.61 -1.93
CA HIS A 47 -4.36 -4.60 -3.30
C HIS A 47 -4.61 -6.03 -3.81
N ASP A 48 -3.65 -6.94 -3.60
CA ASP A 48 -3.75 -8.32 -4.05
C ASP A 48 -4.82 -9.10 -3.26
N PHE A 49 -4.85 -8.90 -1.94
CA PHE A 49 -5.91 -9.46 -1.10
C PHE A 49 -7.31 -9.04 -1.57
N LEU A 50 -7.53 -7.75 -1.85
CA LEU A 50 -8.84 -7.26 -2.32
C LEU A 50 -9.22 -7.82 -3.69
N LYS A 51 -8.24 -7.99 -4.59
CA LYS A 51 -8.44 -8.64 -5.89
C LYS A 51 -8.90 -10.10 -5.72
N GLU A 52 -8.30 -10.85 -4.81
CA GLU A 52 -8.69 -12.23 -4.49
C GLU A 52 -10.10 -12.32 -3.89
N LYS A 53 -10.54 -11.28 -3.16
CA LYS A 53 -11.91 -11.19 -2.60
C LYS A 53 -12.96 -10.69 -3.59
N GLY A 54 -12.62 -10.55 -4.87
CA GLY A 54 -13.55 -10.07 -5.90
C GLY A 54 -13.87 -8.57 -5.78
N LYS A 55 -13.05 -7.81 -5.06
CA LYS A 55 -13.13 -6.35 -4.94
C LYS A 55 -11.91 -5.72 -5.61
N PRO A 56 -11.75 -5.87 -6.93
CA PRO A 56 -10.56 -5.36 -7.61
C PRO A 56 -10.46 -3.85 -7.44
N VAL A 57 -9.30 -3.40 -7.00
CA VAL A 57 -8.96 -1.98 -6.97
C VAL A 57 -8.63 -1.55 -8.40
N GLN A 58 -9.37 -0.59 -8.95
CA GLN A 58 -9.12 -0.09 -10.31
C GLN A 58 -8.04 0.99 -10.34
N GLN A 59 -7.82 1.68 -9.22
CA GLN A 59 -6.80 2.71 -9.12
C GLN A 59 -6.16 2.70 -7.74
N ALA A 60 -4.83 2.69 -7.72
CA ALA A 60 -4.04 2.88 -6.50
C ALA A 60 -3.37 4.25 -6.54
N VAL A 61 -3.52 5.03 -5.47
CA VAL A 61 -2.95 6.37 -5.32
C VAL A 61 -2.03 6.37 -4.11
N VAL A 62 -0.76 6.72 -4.32
CA VAL A 62 0.23 6.87 -3.27
C VAL A 62 0.44 8.35 -2.99
N LEU A 63 0.14 8.78 -1.76
CA LEU A 63 0.35 10.14 -1.29
C LEU A 63 1.69 10.22 -0.54
N LEU A 64 2.69 10.81 -1.20
CA LEU A 64 3.99 11.05 -0.60
C LEU A 64 3.96 12.32 0.25
N THR A 65 4.29 12.20 1.54
CA THR A 65 4.43 13.36 2.42
C THR A 65 5.66 14.20 2.04
N LYS A 66 5.67 15.51 2.35
CA LYS A 66 6.76 16.44 1.98
C LYS A 66 8.13 15.93 2.43
N GLY A 67 8.22 15.33 3.62
CA GLY A 67 9.46 14.73 4.13
C GLY A 67 9.93 13.49 3.35
N ALA A 68 9.05 12.77 2.63
CA ALA A 68 9.44 11.66 1.77
C ALA A 68 10.09 12.15 0.45
N LYS A 69 9.70 13.33 -0.06
CA LYS A 69 10.28 13.94 -1.28
C LYS A 69 11.72 14.41 -1.12
N GLU A 70 12.18 14.57 0.13
CA GLU A 70 13.55 15.00 0.43
C GLU A 70 14.57 13.84 0.33
N HIS A 71 14.11 12.63 -0.03
CA HIS A 71 14.95 11.45 -0.26
C HIS A 71 15.09 11.17 -1.78
N PRO A 72 16.31 11.25 -2.35
CA PRO A 72 16.53 11.20 -3.80
C PRO A 72 16.29 9.84 -4.48
N ASN A 73 15.86 8.81 -3.74
CA ASN A 73 15.70 7.43 -4.23
C ASN A 73 14.25 6.92 -4.17
N TRP A 74 13.27 7.83 -4.25
CA TRP A 74 11.83 7.51 -4.36
C TRP A 74 11.30 7.67 -5.78
#